data_AF-A0A7X0ZA55-F1
#
_entry.id   AF-A0A7X0ZA55-F1
#
_cell.length_a   1.000
_cell.length_b   1.000
_cell.length_c   1.000
_cell.angle_alpha   90.00
_cell.angle_beta   90.00
_cell.angle_gamma   90.00
#
_symmetry.space_group_name_H-M   'P 1'
#
loop_
_entity.id
_entity.type
_entity.pdbx_description
1 polymer ?
#
loop_
_entity_poly.entity_id
_entity_poly.type
_entity_poly.pdbx_seq_one_letter_code
_entity_poly.pdbx_strand_id
1 'polypeptide(L)'
;MTTIFPKEQNVATLFEQILANPTACRRFKDVFLDNLENYQETRGFEKDDTLFAKIILSSYQQSDVSALLLGVCGRTLFELLRQAFLIPKKLTATNPFFLTDAQGHFIAEIPHREQEKFQEIFQTDLANSETAIYLVDDEDTVHSYESDFTVSTKKINKKRGILVLYSLPNTLKLGLTESQAYAVIWKTFLQIQEIIPSSRIFYGQETTENTDELGVFLPIHHFEKKMLQNIEQINTLISTLHEQMLNK
;
A
#
# COMPACT_ATOMS: atom_id res chain seq x y z
N MET A 1 1.76 21.88 18.25
CA MET A 1 0.61 21.99 17.33
C MET A 1 0.37 20.60 16.75
N THR A 2 -0.89 20.17 16.67
CA THR A 2 -1.25 18.83 16.21
C THR A 2 -1.66 18.92 14.74
N THR A 3 -1.06 18.08 13.89
CA THR A 3 -1.42 17.95 12.48
C THR A 3 -2.73 17.17 12.34
N ILE A 4 -3.47 17.38 11.25
CA ILE A 4 -4.70 16.62 10.97
C ILE A 4 -4.31 15.19 10.62
N PHE A 5 -3.25 15.03 9.83
CA PHE A 5 -2.68 13.73 9.50
C PHE A 5 -1.37 13.51 10.27
N PRO A 6 -1.13 12.31 10.83
CA PRO A 6 0.13 12.01 11.47
C PRO A 6 1.28 12.13 10.46
N LYS A 7 2.38 12.77 10.88
CA LYS A 7 3.60 12.87 10.06
C LYS A 7 4.43 11.61 10.23
N GLU A 8 4.81 11.04 9.10
CA GLU A 8 5.78 9.94 9.06
C GLU A 8 7.17 10.42 9.50
N GLN A 9 7.89 9.58 10.24
CA GLN A 9 9.19 9.91 10.84
C GLN A 9 10.35 9.29 10.06
N ASN A 10 11.49 9.99 10.02
CA ASN A 10 12.72 9.56 9.36
C ASN A 10 12.54 9.23 7.85
N VAL A 11 11.77 10.06 7.15
CA VAL A 11 11.45 9.92 5.72
C VAL A 11 12.59 10.23 4.75
N ALA A 12 13.68 10.85 5.23
CA ALA A 12 14.74 11.40 4.38
C ALA A 12 15.32 10.35 3.42
N THR A 13 15.71 9.18 3.93
CA THR A 13 16.30 8.11 3.13
C THR A 13 15.36 7.58 2.04
N LEU A 14 14.06 7.43 2.36
CA LEU A 14 13.05 7.02 1.39
C LEU A 14 12.89 8.06 0.28
N PHE A 15 12.85 9.34 0.65
CA PHE A 15 12.70 10.42 -0.32
C PHE A 15 13.95 10.58 -1.20
N GLU A 16 15.14 10.44 -0.63
CA GLU A 16 16.40 10.42 -1.39
C GLU A 16 16.40 9.31 -2.46
N GLN A 17 15.94 8.11 -2.11
CA GLN A 17 15.81 7.01 -3.08
C GLN A 17 14.80 7.32 -4.19
N ILE A 18 13.64 7.87 -3.85
CA ILE A 18 12.63 8.29 -4.84
C ILE A 18 13.19 9.36 -5.77
N LEU A 19 13.85 10.38 -5.22
CA LEU A 19 14.45 11.48 -5.98
C LEU A 19 15.62 11.04 -6.88
N ALA A 20 16.35 10.00 -6.48
CA ALA A 20 17.42 9.43 -7.27
C ALA A 20 16.93 8.63 -8.50
N ASN A 21 15.63 8.33 -8.59
CA ASN A 21 15.05 7.56 -9.68
C ASN A 21 14.13 8.45 -10.56
N PRO A 22 14.58 8.84 -11.77
CA PRO A 22 13.79 9.70 -12.66
C PRO A 22 12.42 9.14 -13.03
N THR A 23 12.29 7.82 -13.17
CA THR A 23 11.02 7.15 -13.46
C THR A 23 10.06 7.27 -12.28
N ALA A 24 10.56 7.14 -11.06
CA ALA A 24 9.75 7.34 -9.84
C ALA A 24 9.26 8.77 -9.73
N CYS A 25 10.12 9.77 -9.96
CA CYS A 25 9.73 11.18 -9.99
C CYS A 25 8.67 11.47 -11.05
N ARG A 26 8.82 10.89 -12.25
CA ARG A 26 7.83 11.03 -13.33
C ARG A 26 6.49 10.43 -12.92
N ARG A 27 6.47 9.19 -12.41
CA ARG A 27 5.24 8.54 -11.92
C ARG A 27 4.54 9.36 -10.84
N PHE A 28 5.30 9.90 -9.89
CA PHE A 28 4.74 10.75 -8.85
C PHE A 28 4.11 12.01 -9.43
N LYS A 29 4.80 12.69 -10.36
CA LYS A 29 4.28 13.87 -11.04
C LYS A 29 2.99 13.55 -11.81
N ASP A 30 2.99 12.48 -12.60
CA ASP A 30 1.84 12.09 -13.43
C ASP A 30 0.62 11.82 -12.52
N VAL A 31 0.78 11.04 -11.45
CA VAL A 31 -0.31 10.79 -10.47
C VAL A 31 -0.76 12.06 -9.74
N PHE A 32 0.17 12.96 -9.40
CA PHE A 32 -0.19 14.23 -8.77
C PHE A 32 -1.06 15.09 -9.69
N LEU A 33 -0.65 15.26 -10.95
CA LEU A 33 -1.39 16.06 -11.94
C LEU A 33 -2.75 15.44 -12.23
N ASP A 34 -2.82 14.13 -12.43
CA ASP A 34 -4.08 13.43 -12.66
C ASP A 34 -5.07 13.66 -11.50
N ASN A 35 -4.62 13.57 -10.24
CA ASN A 35 -5.52 13.81 -9.11
C ASN A 35 -5.89 15.29 -8.97
N LEU A 36 -4.96 16.22 -9.24
CA LEU A 36 -5.24 17.65 -9.21
C LEU A 36 -6.34 18.03 -10.22
N GLU A 37 -6.22 17.56 -11.47
CA GLU A 37 -7.21 17.81 -12.52
C GLU A 37 -8.57 17.16 -12.20
N ASN A 38 -8.57 15.85 -11.93
CA ASN A 38 -9.80 15.11 -11.63
C ASN A 38 -10.53 15.65 -10.39
N TYR A 39 -9.79 16.07 -9.35
CA TYR A 39 -10.40 16.58 -8.13
C TYR A 39 -11.05 17.94 -8.36
N GLN A 40 -10.41 18.82 -9.15
CA GLN A 40 -11.00 20.10 -9.54
C GLN A 40 -12.31 19.91 -10.30
N GLU A 41 -12.38 18.96 -11.24
CA GLU A 41 -13.58 18.70 -12.05
C GLU A 41 -14.74 18.07 -11.27
N THR A 42 -14.46 17.20 -10.30
CA THR A 42 -15.50 16.35 -9.66
C THR A 42 -15.92 16.82 -8.28
N ARG A 43 -15.01 17.44 -7.53
CA ARG A 43 -15.19 17.82 -6.12
C ARG A 43 -14.44 19.10 -5.77
N GLY A 44 -14.10 19.91 -6.78
CA GLY A 44 -13.31 21.11 -6.60
C GLY A 44 -13.91 22.05 -5.56
N PHE A 45 -13.08 22.94 -5.05
CA PHE A 45 -13.41 23.96 -4.04
C PHE A 45 -14.54 24.92 -4.41
N GLU A 46 -15.19 24.73 -5.56
CA GLU A 46 -16.15 25.64 -6.20
C GLU A 46 -17.43 25.88 -5.40
N LYS A 47 -17.66 25.16 -4.29
CA LYS A 47 -18.90 25.28 -3.51
C LYS A 47 -18.75 26.02 -2.18
N ASP A 48 -17.53 26.19 -1.64
CA ASP A 48 -17.34 26.83 -0.34
C ASP A 48 -15.98 27.55 -0.21
N ASP A 49 -15.99 28.85 -0.49
CA ASP A 49 -14.84 29.76 -0.36
C ASP A 49 -14.24 29.75 1.06
N THR A 50 -15.08 29.57 2.09
CA THR A 50 -14.64 29.57 3.48
C THR A 50 -13.90 28.27 3.80
N LEU A 51 -14.39 27.14 3.33
CA LEU A 51 -13.70 25.85 3.47
C LEU A 51 -12.34 25.88 2.78
N PHE A 52 -12.26 26.44 1.57
CA PHE A 52 -10.99 26.65 0.88
C PHE A 52 -10.01 27.48 1.71
N ALA A 53 -10.43 28.66 2.18
CA ALA A 53 -9.59 29.54 2.99
C ALA A 53 -9.12 28.83 4.28
N LYS A 54 -10.01 28.08 4.95
CA LYS A 54 -9.67 27.30 6.14
C LYS A 54 -8.58 26.27 5.85
N ILE A 55 -8.72 25.48 4.78
CA ILE A 55 -7.74 24.46 4.38
C ILE A 55 -6.36 25.09 4.18
N ILE A 56 -6.27 26.19 3.41
CA ILE A 56 -4.99 26.85 3.14
C ILE A 56 -4.37 27.40 4.44
N LEU A 57 -5.14 28.17 5.21
CA LEU A 57 -4.65 28.85 6.41
C LEU A 57 -4.24 27.86 7.51
N SER A 58 -5.02 26.81 7.74
CA SER A 58 -4.70 25.80 8.76
C SER A 58 -3.47 24.98 8.37
N SER A 59 -3.37 24.58 7.09
CA SER A 59 -2.24 23.78 6.60
C SER A 59 -0.92 24.53 6.74
N TYR A 60 -0.93 25.85 6.47
CA TYR A 60 0.24 26.70 6.72
C TYR A 60 0.58 26.78 8.21
N GLN A 61 -0.39 27.11 9.06
CA GLN A 61 -0.17 27.24 10.52
C GLN A 61 0.37 25.94 11.14
N GLN A 62 -0.12 24.79 10.70
CA GLN A 62 0.26 23.47 11.22
C GLN A 62 1.46 22.86 10.48
N SER A 63 1.93 23.49 9.39
CA SER A 63 2.90 22.91 8.46
C SER A 63 2.48 21.50 8.00
N ASP A 64 1.18 21.33 7.71
CA ASP A 64 0.56 20.06 7.32
C ASP A 64 0.30 20.04 5.81
N VAL A 65 1.30 19.60 5.06
CA VAL A 65 1.19 19.47 3.59
C VAL A 65 0.16 18.41 3.21
N SER A 66 -0.03 17.36 4.02
CA SER A 66 -1.02 16.31 3.73
C SER A 66 -2.45 16.84 3.81
N ALA A 67 -2.74 17.72 4.77
CA ALA A 67 -4.02 18.44 4.85
C ALA A 67 -4.27 19.29 3.59
N LEU A 68 -3.26 20.05 3.14
CA LEU A 68 -3.35 20.83 1.91
C LEU A 68 -3.61 19.94 0.69
N LEU A 69 -2.83 18.87 0.53
CA LEU A 69 -2.94 17.93 -0.58
C LEU A 69 -4.30 17.23 -0.60
N LEU A 70 -4.87 16.91 0.56
CA LEU A 70 -6.22 16.37 0.64
C LEU A 70 -7.24 17.36 0.06
N GLY A 71 -7.08 18.65 0.37
CA GLY A 71 -7.95 19.68 -0.18
C GLY A 71 -7.81 19.82 -1.70
N VAL A 72 -6.58 19.81 -2.23
CA VAL A 72 -6.36 20.14 -3.65
C VAL A 72 -6.36 18.93 -4.58
N CYS A 73 -6.07 17.74 -4.08
CA CYS A 73 -5.92 16.51 -4.86
C CYS A 73 -6.80 15.37 -4.33
N GLY A 74 -7.59 15.59 -3.27
CA GLY A 74 -8.38 14.52 -2.65
C GLY A 74 -7.55 13.43 -1.95
N ARG A 75 -6.25 13.65 -1.73
CA ARG A 75 -5.31 12.66 -1.18
C ARG A 75 -4.19 13.30 -0.38
N THR A 76 -3.74 12.63 0.67
CA THR A 76 -2.51 12.96 1.40
C THR A 76 -1.25 12.61 0.61
N LEU A 77 -0.08 13.07 1.06
CA LEU A 77 1.20 12.79 0.39
C LEU A 77 1.46 11.27 0.26
N PHE A 78 1.28 10.50 1.33
CA PHE A 78 1.55 9.06 1.32
C PHE A 78 0.51 8.28 0.51
N GLU A 79 -0.72 8.77 0.40
CA GLU A 79 -1.71 8.19 -0.51
C GLU A 79 -1.32 8.41 -1.98
N LEU A 80 -0.81 9.58 -2.34
CA LEU A 80 -0.28 9.85 -3.68
C LEU A 80 0.92 8.96 -4.00
N LEU A 81 1.84 8.78 -3.04
CA LEU A 81 2.99 7.87 -3.20
C LEU A 81 2.54 6.42 -3.40
N ARG A 82 1.53 5.95 -2.67
CA ARG A 82 0.95 4.61 -2.86
C ARG A 82 0.28 4.47 -4.21
N GLN A 83 -0.51 5.46 -4.64
CA GLN A 83 -1.15 5.46 -5.96
C GLN A 83 -0.13 5.49 -7.10
N ALA A 84 1.00 6.16 -6.90
CA ALA A 84 2.13 6.17 -7.85
C ALA A 84 2.95 4.87 -7.83
N PHE A 85 2.57 3.88 -7.02
CA PHE A 85 3.32 2.64 -6.81
C PHE A 85 4.78 2.94 -6.47
N LEU A 86 4.99 3.78 -5.46
CA LEU A 86 6.33 4.14 -4.95
C LEU A 86 6.60 3.65 -3.54
N ILE A 87 5.56 3.30 -2.79
CA ILE A 87 5.63 2.75 -1.44
C ILE A 87 4.52 1.70 -1.26
N PRO A 88 4.68 0.73 -0.34
CA PRO A 88 3.63 -0.24 -0.04
C PRO A 88 2.45 0.36 0.72
N LYS A 89 1.33 -0.38 0.75
CA LYS A 89 0.25 -0.19 1.71
C LYS A 89 0.67 -0.74 3.08
N LYS A 90 0.13 -0.17 4.14
CA LYS A 90 0.35 -0.70 5.49
C LYS A 90 -0.44 -1.99 5.66
N LEU A 91 0.23 -3.06 6.08
CA LEU A 91 -0.39 -4.29 6.53
C LEU A 91 -0.90 -4.08 7.96
N THR A 92 -2.19 -4.30 8.19
CA THR A 92 -2.81 -4.23 9.52
C THR A 92 -3.81 -5.36 9.68
N ALA A 93 -4.37 -5.54 10.88
CA ALA A 93 -5.31 -6.62 11.17
C ALA A 93 -6.59 -6.55 10.32
N THR A 94 -6.85 -5.40 9.69
CA THR A 94 -8.05 -5.14 8.90
C THR A 94 -7.75 -4.64 7.48
N ASN A 95 -6.47 -4.64 7.07
CA ASN A 95 -6.05 -4.19 5.74
C ASN A 95 -4.85 -5.02 5.21
N PRO A 96 -5.07 -5.89 4.19
CA PRO A 96 -6.35 -6.14 3.52
C PRO A 96 -7.31 -6.94 4.42
N PHE A 97 -8.56 -7.11 3.98
CA PHE A 97 -9.55 -7.91 4.72
C PHE A 97 -9.37 -9.40 4.38
N PHE A 98 -8.95 -10.19 5.36
CA PHE A 98 -8.73 -11.62 5.19
C PHE A 98 -10.05 -12.39 5.05
N LEU A 99 -10.10 -13.28 4.06
CA LEU A 99 -11.23 -14.15 3.77
C LEU A 99 -10.93 -15.61 4.05
N THR A 100 -9.67 -15.93 4.31
CA THR A 100 -9.21 -17.24 4.75
C THR A 100 -8.33 -17.13 6.00
N ASP A 101 -8.28 -18.18 6.80
CA ASP A 101 -7.28 -18.35 7.84
C ASP A 101 -5.93 -18.83 7.27
N ALA A 102 -4.94 -19.04 8.14
CA ALA A 102 -3.60 -19.51 7.75
C ALA A 102 -3.59 -20.97 7.27
N GLN A 103 -4.65 -21.74 7.54
CA GLN A 103 -4.83 -23.12 7.10
C GLN A 103 -5.62 -23.19 5.78
N GLY A 104 -6.01 -22.04 5.21
CA GLY A 104 -6.75 -21.96 3.96
C GLY A 104 -8.26 -22.22 4.12
N HIS A 105 -8.80 -22.25 5.33
CA HIS A 105 -10.24 -22.33 5.53
C HIS A 105 -10.88 -20.97 5.31
N PHE A 106 -12.01 -20.94 4.58
CA PHE A 106 -12.77 -19.73 4.34
C PHE A 106 -13.48 -19.28 5.63
N ILE A 107 -13.28 -18.02 6.01
CA ILE A 107 -13.92 -17.39 7.18
C ILE A 107 -15.10 -16.47 6.78
N ALA A 108 -15.44 -16.45 5.50
CA ALA A 108 -16.58 -15.72 4.93
C ALA A 108 -17.19 -16.51 3.76
N GLU A 109 -18.40 -16.15 3.33
CA GLU A 109 -19.01 -16.73 2.14
C GLU A 109 -18.35 -16.19 0.86
N ILE A 110 -17.81 -17.11 0.05
CA ILE A 110 -17.06 -16.80 -1.18
C ILE A 110 -17.74 -17.47 -2.39
N PRO A 111 -17.87 -16.80 -3.54
CA PRO A 111 -18.28 -17.44 -4.80
C PRO A 111 -17.41 -18.65 -5.16
N HIS A 112 -18.03 -19.74 -5.65
CA HIS A 112 -17.36 -21.00 -5.98
C HIS A 112 -16.11 -20.83 -6.87
N ARG A 113 -16.19 -20.00 -7.92
CA ARG A 113 -15.07 -19.76 -8.84
C ARG A 113 -13.82 -19.23 -8.14
N GLU A 114 -13.99 -18.34 -7.16
CA GLU A 114 -12.87 -17.75 -6.41
C GLU A 114 -12.34 -18.75 -5.38
N GLN A 115 -13.21 -19.58 -4.80
CA GLN A 115 -12.78 -20.68 -3.94
C GLN A 115 -11.91 -21.68 -4.71
N GLU A 116 -12.34 -22.13 -5.88
CA GLU A 116 -11.57 -23.03 -6.74
C GLU A 116 -10.20 -22.45 -7.09
N LYS A 117 -10.16 -21.17 -7.48
CA LYS A 117 -8.89 -20.52 -7.81
C LYS A 117 -7.97 -20.38 -6.61
N PHE A 118 -8.51 -20.04 -5.44
CA PHE A 118 -7.71 -20.00 -4.22
C PHE A 118 -7.16 -21.38 -3.86
N GLN A 119 -8.00 -22.41 -3.89
CA GLN A 119 -7.59 -23.79 -3.57
C GLN A 119 -6.54 -24.33 -4.54
N GLU A 120 -6.64 -24.03 -5.83
CA GLU A 120 -5.62 -24.38 -6.83
C GLU A 120 -4.23 -23.83 -6.42
N ILE A 121 -4.18 -22.57 -5.99
CA ILE A 121 -2.91 -21.91 -5.61
C ILE A 121 -2.46 -22.35 -4.22
N PHE A 122 -3.37 -22.49 -3.27
CA PHE A 122 -3.08 -22.90 -1.90
C PHE A 122 -2.55 -24.33 -1.79
N GLN A 123 -3.02 -25.23 -2.68
CA GLN A 123 -2.55 -26.61 -2.75
C GLN A 123 -1.20 -26.77 -3.47
N THR A 124 -0.64 -25.69 -4.01
CA THR A 124 0.71 -25.71 -4.58
C THR A 124 1.75 -25.70 -3.46
N ASP A 125 2.94 -26.30 -3.66
CA ASP A 125 4.09 -26.27 -2.72
C ASP A 125 4.72 -24.87 -2.52
N LEU A 126 3.95 -23.81 -2.75
CA LEU A 126 4.35 -22.41 -2.53
C LEU A 126 4.25 -22.01 -1.06
N ALA A 127 3.32 -22.60 -0.31
CA ALA A 127 3.18 -22.34 1.12
C ALA A 127 4.27 -23.11 1.90
N ASN A 128 5.04 -22.39 2.71
CA ASN A 128 6.09 -22.96 3.56
C ASN A 128 6.23 -22.13 4.85
N SER A 129 7.22 -22.42 5.69
CA SER A 129 7.41 -21.71 6.96
C SER A 129 7.67 -20.21 6.81
N GLU A 130 8.10 -19.74 5.64
CA GLU A 130 8.43 -18.34 5.36
C GLU A 130 7.39 -17.66 4.46
N THR A 131 6.43 -18.42 3.91
CA THR A 131 5.45 -17.94 2.94
C THR A 131 4.04 -18.42 3.30
N ALA A 132 3.12 -17.48 3.52
CA ALA A 132 1.72 -17.76 3.79
C ALA A 132 0.82 -17.20 2.68
N ILE A 133 -0.26 -17.92 2.35
CA ILE A 133 -1.14 -17.59 1.23
C ILE A 133 -2.56 -17.39 1.74
N TYR A 134 -3.17 -16.26 1.39
CA TYR A 134 -4.52 -15.90 1.83
C TYR A 134 -5.38 -15.44 0.66
N LEU A 135 -6.68 -15.71 0.73
CA LEU A 135 -7.68 -14.99 -0.05
C LEU A 135 -8.03 -13.72 0.71
N VAL A 136 -7.98 -12.56 0.05
CA VAL A 136 -8.27 -11.28 0.69
C VAL A 136 -9.10 -10.36 -0.20
N ASP A 137 -9.85 -9.47 0.45
CA ASP A 137 -10.45 -8.29 -0.17
C ASP A 137 -9.59 -7.05 0.14
N ASP A 138 -9.02 -6.45 -0.90
CA ASP A 138 -8.33 -5.17 -0.82
C ASP A 138 -9.27 -4.02 -1.20
N GLU A 139 -9.26 -2.96 -0.41
CA GLU A 139 -10.05 -1.74 -0.63
C GLU A 139 -9.16 -0.51 -0.54
N ASP A 140 -9.46 0.51 -1.34
CA ASP A 140 -8.84 1.81 -1.22
C ASP A 140 -9.52 2.62 -0.12
N THR A 141 -8.73 3.12 0.82
CA THR A 141 -9.19 4.16 1.74
C THR A 141 -9.06 5.50 1.03
N VAL A 142 -10.14 6.29 1.05
CA VAL A 142 -10.15 7.67 0.56
C VAL A 142 -10.67 8.59 1.64
N HIS A 143 -10.02 9.74 1.75
CA HIS A 143 -10.42 10.81 2.66
C HIS A 143 -11.08 11.95 1.89
N SER A 144 -11.91 12.74 2.58
CA SER A 144 -12.43 13.99 2.04
C SER A 144 -12.75 14.97 3.16
N TYR A 145 -12.60 16.27 2.87
CA TYR A 145 -13.12 17.32 3.74
C TYR A 145 -14.65 17.39 3.63
N GLU A 146 -15.31 17.52 4.78
CA GLU A 146 -16.71 17.87 4.89
C GLU A 146 -16.86 19.40 5.04
N SER A 147 -18.09 19.91 4.90
CA SER A 147 -18.38 21.36 4.96
C SER A 147 -18.03 22.01 6.31
N ASP A 148 -18.05 21.24 7.39
CA ASP A 148 -17.67 21.68 8.73
C ASP A 148 -16.15 21.61 9.00
N PHE A 149 -15.35 21.35 7.96
CA PHE A 149 -13.89 21.18 8.01
C PHE A 149 -13.41 19.93 8.76
N THR A 150 -14.31 18.96 9.00
CA THR A 150 -13.92 17.62 9.45
C THR A 150 -13.48 16.74 8.29
N VAL A 151 -12.78 15.64 8.61
CA VAL A 151 -12.33 14.65 7.61
C VAL A 151 -13.21 13.41 7.70
N SER A 152 -13.85 13.05 6.59
CA SER A 152 -14.51 11.75 6.44
C SER A 152 -13.60 10.73 5.77
N THR A 153 -13.84 9.46 6.06
CA THR A 153 -13.07 8.33 5.51
C THR A 153 -14.03 7.30 4.93
N LYS A 154 -13.78 6.85 3.70
CA LYS A 154 -14.57 5.81 3.03
C LYS A 154 -13.67 4.76 2.41
N LYS A 155 -14.14 3.52 2.34
CA LYS A 155 -13.50 2.44 1.59
C LYS A 155 -14.18 2.28 0.24
N ILE A 156 -13.41 2.18 -0.83
CA ILE A 156 -13.89 2.06 -2.22
C ILE A 156 -13.07 1.03 -3.00
N ASN A 157 -13.47 0.75 -4.25
CA ASN A 157 -12.71 -0.07 -5.20
C ASN A 157 -12.31 -1.46 -4.66
N LYS A 158 -13.27 -2.14 -4.04
CA LYS A 158 -13.07 -3.49 -3.53
C LYS A 158 -12.58 -4.43 -4.65
N LYS A 159 -11.41 -5.04 -4.42
CA LYS A 159 -10.80 -6.03 -5.30
C LYS A 159 -10.50 -7.29 -4.51
N ARG A 160 -10.93 -8.43 -5.03
CA ARG A 160 -10.61 -9.73 -4.47
C ARG A 160 -9.40 -10.35 -5.15
N GLY A 161 -8.53 -10.95 -4.36
CA GLY A 161 -7.29 -11.50 -4.88
C GLY A 161 -6.57 -12.40 -3.89
N ILE A 162 -5.50 -13.00 -4.37
CA ILE A 162 -4.60 -13.80 -3.55
C ILE A 162 -3.52 -12.88 -3.00
N LEU A 163 -3.30 -12.94 -1.69
CA LEU A 163 -2.20 -12.30 -1.00
C LEU A 163 -1.17 -13.37 -0.64
N VAL A 164 0.06 -13.18 -1.10
CA VAL A 164 1.21 -13.98 -0.65
C VAL A 164 2.00 -13.14 0.34
N LEU A 165 2.06 -13.58 1.60
CA LEU A 165 2.84 -12.95 2.66
C LEU A 165 4.20 -13.64 2.77
N TYR A 166 5.26 -12.84 2.74
CA TYR A 166 6.63 -13.28 2.92
C TYR A 166 7.18 -12.77 4.23
N SER A 167 7.69 -13.68 5.05
CA SER A 167 8.38 -13.34 6.30
C SER A 167 9.74 -12.68 5.99
N LEU A 168 10.01 -11.56 6.64
CA LEU A 168 11.25 -10.78 6.54
C LEU A 168 11.86 -10.56 7.93
N PRO A 169 13.19 -10.28 8.01
CA PRO A 169 13.84 -9.96 9.27
C PRO A 169 13.23 -8.72 9.93
N ASN A 170 13.12 -8.76 11.25
CA ASN A 170 12.41 -7.74 12.04
C ASN A 170 13.15 -6.40 12.11
N THR A 171 12.70 -5.43 11.33
CA THR A 171 13.15 -4.04 11.26
C THR A 171 12.82 -3.23 12.52
N LEU A 172 11.74 -3.52 13.24
CA LEU A 172 11.47 -2.87 14.54
C LEU A 172 12.52 -3.24 15.59
N LYS A 173 12.99 -4.49 15.62
CA LYS A 173 14.12 -4.91 16.48
C LYS A 173 15.43 -4.22 16.10
N LEU A 174 15.56 -3.78 14.86
CA LEU A 174 16.68 -2.97 14.37
C LEU A 174 16.49 -1.46 14.65
N GLY A 175 15.40 -1.06 15.32
CA GLY A 175 15.11 0.33 15.66
C GLY A 175 14.72 1.21 14.46
N LEU A 176 14.30 0.60 13.35
CA LEU A 176 13.90 1.33 12.15
C LEU A 176 12.46 1.85 12.28
N THR A 177 12.21 3.06 11.78
CA THR A 177 10.83 3.54 11.57
C THR A 177 10.21 2.90 10.34
N GLU A 178 8.89 3.00 10.20
CA GLU A 178 8.15 2.50 9.03
C GLU A 178 8.71 3.05 7.71
N SER A 179 9.04 4.35 7.65
CA SER A 179 9.63 4.95 6.44
C SER A 179 11.05 4.43 6.15
N GLN A 180 11.85 4.14 7.18
CA GLN A 180 13.17 3.54 7.01
C GLN A 180 13.05 2.08 6.54
N ALA A 181 12.09 1.34 7.08
CA ALA A 181 11.77 -0.01 6.61
C ALA A 181 11.34 -0.01 5.14
N TYR A 182 10.49 0.93 4.73
CA TYR A 182 10.13 1.11 3.31
C TYR A 182 11.36 1.39 2.44
N ALA A 183 12.30 2.21 2.91
CA ALA A 183 13.54 2.48 2.18
C ALA A 183 14.43 1.23 2.03
N VAL A 184 14.39 0.28 2.97
CA VAL A 184 15.12 -1.00 2.87
C VAL A 184 14.54 -1.86 1.75
N ILE A 185 13.22 -1.97 1.67
CA ILE A 185 12.54 -2.83 0.69
C ILE A 185 12.29 -2.16 -0.66
N TRP A 186 12.52 -0.84 -0.77
CA TRP A 186 12.09 -0.02 -1.90
C TRP A 186 12.58 -0.52 -3.26
N LYS A 187 13.84 -0.96 -3.33
CA LYS A 187 14.42 -1.52 -4.56
C LYS A 187 13.68 -2.79 -5.01
N THR A 188 13.47 -3.72 -4.08
CA THR A 188 12.73 -4.97 -4.34
C THR A 188 11.29 -4.67 -4.71
N PHE A 189 10.66 -3.71 -4.03
CA PHE A 189 9.32 -3.22 -4.34
C PHE A 189 9.22 -2.74 -5.80
N LEU A 190 10.19 -1.94 -6.29
CA LEU A 190 10.20 -1.50 -7.70
C LEU A 190 10.39 -2.66 -8.67
N GLN A 191 11.27 -3.61 -8.36
CA GLN A 191 11.47 -4.81 -9.19
C GLN A 191 10.19 -5.65 -9.29
N ILE A 192 9.44 -5.79 -8.19
CA ILE A 192 8.13 -6.45 -8.23
C ILE A 192 7.16 -5.68 -9.14
N GLN A 193 7.15 -4.34 -9.09
CA GLN A 193 6.32 -3.52 -9.98
C GLN A 193 6.72 -3.60 -11.46
N GLU A 194 7.96 -3.97 -11.79
CA GLU A 194 8.39 -4.22 -13.16
C GLU A 194 7.91 -5.58 -13.69
N ILE A 195 7.95 -6.61 -12.84
CA ILE A 195 7.50 -7.97 -13.18
C ILE A 195 5.97 -8.04 -13.22
N ILE A 196 5.33 -7.42 -12.23
CA ILE A 196 3.89 -7.47 -12.00
C ILE A 196 3.37 -6.04 -11.83
N PRO A 197 3.24 -5.28 -12.93
CA PRO A 197 2.72 -3.94 -12.89
C PRO A 197 1.35 -3.91 -12.22
N SER A 198 1.10 -2.90 -11.39
CA SER A 198 -0.18 -2.68 -10.71
C SER A 198 -0.57 -3.73 -9.66
N SER A 199 0.33 -4.67 -9.33
CA SER A 199 0.19 -5.45 -8.09
C SER A 199 0.23 -4.50 -6.90
N ARG A 200 -0.56 -4.79 -5.86
CA ARG A 200 -0.46 -4.01 -4.61
C ARG A 200 0.47 -4.74 -3.67
N ILE A 201 1.37 -3.99 -3.05
CA ILE A 201 2.33 -4.52 -2.09
C ILE A 201 1.94 -3.98 -0.72
N PHE A 202 1.98 -4.85 0.28
CA PHE A 202 1.71 -4.56 1.68
C PHE A 202 3.00 -4.74 2.49
N TYR A 203 3.16 -3.97 3.55
CA TYR A 203 4.27 -4.14 4.50
C TYR A 203 3.81 -3.86 5.93
N GLY A 204 4.22 -4.69 6.88
CA GLY A 204 3.96 -4.51 8.32
C GLY A 204 4.32 -5.75 9.15
N GLN A 205 4.00 -5.74 10.45
CA GLN A 205 4.28 -6.84 11.40
C GLN A 205 3.02 -7.43 12.02
N GLU A 206 1.89 -7.40 11.30
CA GLU A 206 0.61 -7.60 11.98
C GLU A 206 0.21 -9.07 12.12
N THR A 207 0.49 -9.93 11.15
CA THR A 207 0.02 -11.31 11.21
C THR A 207 0.97 -12.24 11.97
N THR A 208 2.25 -11.86 12.05
CA THR A 208 3.28 -12.61 12.77
C THR A 208 3.95 -11.77 13.85
N GLU A 209 3.91 -12.24 15.10
CA GLU A 209 4.66 -11.62 16.18
C GLU A 209 6.16 -11.71 15.91
N ASN A 210 6.85 -10.57 15.93
CA ASN A 210 8.30 -10.44 15.83
C ASN A 210 8.95 -10.67 14.46
N THR A 211 8.20 -10.63 13.36
CA THR A 211 8.75 -10.62 11.99
C THR A 211 8.06 -9.56 11.14
N ASP A 212 8.80 -8.96 10.20
CA ASP A 212 8.18 -8.14 9.17
C ASP A 212 7.58 -9.04 8.10
N GLU A 213 6.57 -8.51 7.43
CA GLU A 213 5.85 -9.21 6.40
C GLU A 213 5.74 -8.31 5.18
N LEU A 214 6.20 -8.82 4.04
CA LEU A 214 5.93 -8.23 2.74
C LEU A 214 4.82 -9.00 2.06
N GLY A 215 3.68 -8.38 1.85
CA GLY A 215 2.56 -8.97 1.16
C GLY A 215 2.53 -8.57 -0.31
N VAL A 216 2.40 -9.54 -1.22
CA VAL A 216 2.15 -9.26 -2.64
C VAL A 216 0.74 -9.71 -3.01
N PHE A 217 -0.10 -8.73 -3.36
CA PHE A 217 -1.50 -8.93 -3.68
C PHE A 217 -1.73 -9.00 -5.20
N LEU A 218 -2.39 -10.07 -5.61
CA LEU A 218 -2.67 -10.45 -6.98
C LEU A 218 -4.21 -10.59 -7.16
N PRO A 219 -4.89 -9.53 -7.67
CA PRO A 219 -6.30 -9.62 -8.03
C PRO A 219 -6.58 -10.80 -8.96
N ILE A 220 -7.55 -11.67 -8.59
CA ILE A 220 -7.85 -12.90 -9.33
C ILE A 220 -8.20 -12.57 -10.79
N HIS A 221 -9.10 -11.61 -11.01
CA HIS A 221 -9.54 -11.24 -12.36
C HIS A 221 -8.43 -10.73 -13.29
N HIS A 222 -7.32 -10.24 -12.75
CA HIS A 222 -6.23 -9.70 -13.54
C HIS A 222 -5.11 -10.73 -13.77
N PHE A 223 -4.83 -11.58 -12.79
CA PHE A 223 -3.66 -12.47 -12.79
C PHE A 223 -3.98 -13.97 -12.95
N GLU A 224 -5.26 -14.35 -13.12
CA GLU A 224 -5.76 -15.74 -13.14
C GLU A 224 -4.86 -16.74 -13.88
N LYS A 225 -4.35 -16.37 -15.08
CA LYS A 225 -3.58 -17.27 -15.95
C LYS A 225 -2.07 -17.35 -15.66
N LYS A 226 -1.49 -16.32 -15.04
CA LYS A 226 -0.04 -16.19 -14.81
C LYS A 226 0.32 -16.10 -13.32
N MET A 227 -0.63 -16.37 -12.44
CA MET A 227 -0.49 -16.19 -11.00
C MET A 227 0.69 -16.99 -10.43
N LEU A 228 0.79 -18.29 -10.75
CA LEU A 228 1.89 -19.14 -10.27
C LEU A 228 3.25 -18.65 -10.78
N GLN A 229 3.38 -18.41 -12.09
CA GLN A 229 4.61 -17.89 -12.69
C GLN A 229 5.06 -16.58 -12.05
N ASN A 230 4.11 -15.68 -11.77
CA ASN A 230 4.36 -14.42 -11.11
C ASN A 230 4.86 -14.62 -9.67
N ILE A 231 4.25 -15.52 -8.90
CA ILE A 231 4.67 -15.84 -7.53
C ILE A 231 6.09 -16.42 -7.51
N GLU A 232 6.43 -17.34 -8.42
CA GLU A 232 7.78 -17.90 -8.52
C GLU A 232 8.86 -16.84 -8.79
N GLN A 233 8.56 -15.88 -9.67
CA GLN A 233 9.45 -14.75 -9.95
C GLN A 233 9.62 -13.83 -8.74
N ILE A 234 8.54 -13.56 -8.00
CA ILE A 234 8.61 -12.80 -6.75
C ILE A 234 9.47 -13.55 -5.72
N ASN A 235 9.28 -14.86 -5.53
CA ASN A 235 10.02 -15.65 -4.54
C ASN A 235 11.53 -15.45 -4.68
N THR A 236 12.05 -15.43 -5.91
CA THR A 236 13.47 -15.19 -6.20
C THR A 236 13.95 -13.80 -5.71
N LEU A 237 13.13 -12.76 -5.92
CA LEU A 237 13.43 -11.41 -5.44
C LEU A 237 13.40 -11.32 -3.91
N ILE A 238 12.44 -12.01 -3.28
CA ILE A 238 12.29 -12.01 -1.82
C ILE A 238 13.44 -12.74 -1.15
N SER A 239 13.88 -13.89 -1.67
CA SER A 239 15.06 -14.57 -1.13
C SER A 239 16.30 -13.67 -1.16
N THR A 240 16.48 -12.91 -2.24
CA THR A 240 17.57 -11.94 -2.35
C THR A 240 17.44 -10.79 -1.33
N LEU A 241 16.23 -10.28 -1.11
CA LEU A 241 15.95 -9.26 -0.09
C LEU A 241 16.23 -9.78 1.32
N HIS A 242 15.80 -11.01 1.61
CA HIS A 242 15.98 -11.64 2.91
C HIS A 242 17.47 -11.77 3.27
N GLU A 243 18.30 -12.24 2.33
CA GLU A 243 19.76 -12.29 2.50
C GLU A 243 20.38 -10.89 2.72
N GLN A 244 19.92 -9.87 2.00
CA GLN A 244 20.41 -8.50 2.18
C GLN A 244 20.07 -7.92 3.56
N MET A 245 18.92 -8.29 4.11
CA MET A 245 18.48 -7.83 5.43
C MET A 245 19.19 -8.56 6.57
N LEU A 246 19.54 -9.85 6.40
CA LEU A 246 20.32 -10.61 7.38
C LEU A 246 21.79 -10.19 7.47
N ASN A 247 22.36 -9.69 6.38
CA ASN A 247 23.76 -9.28 6.29
C ASN A 247 24.02 -7.81 6.73
N LYS A 248 23.00 -7.12 7.26
CA LYS A 248 23.08 -5.75 7.78
C LYS A 248 23.07 -5.75 9.30
#